data_AF-A0A821VLV4-F1
#
_entry.id   AF-A0A821VLV4-F1
#
_cell.length_a   1.000
_cell.length_b   1.000
_cell.length_c   1.000
_cell.angle_alpha   90.00
_cell.angle_beta   90.00
_cell.angle_gamma   90.00
#
_symmetry.space_group_name_H-M   'P 1'
#
loop_
_entity.id
_entity.type
_entity.pdbx_description
1 polymer ?
#
loop_
_entity_poly.entity_id
_entity_poly.type
_entity_poly.pdbx_seq_one_letter_code
_entity_poly.pdbx_strand_id
1 'polypeptide(L)'
;MQSDDENCTLHTCFDFLKTAVMGCCYSICHNDSDPQDNVPNERTHLLEVPEQQQESPSPTMCASTPPRKPDEQSALNRILHETATNVIDVGALGPYSLEANAYSERVRAYTARAASAALTPPIPVKLLADVPPTLSKVILNGPPPDCADKDLITNAVKKAAAAISELRVEHHEDLVVPFRVP
;
A
#
# COMPACT_ATOMS: atom_id res chain seq x y z
N MET A 1 15.04 -18.68 41.67
CA MET A 1 14.60 -17.27 41.54
C MET A 1 15.73 -16.51 40.88
N GLN A 2 15.37 -15.66 39.92
CA GLN A 2 16.20 -14.68 39.19
C GLN A 2 17.02 -15.21 38.01
N SER A 3 16.40 -15.16 36.82
CA SER A 3 17.08 -14.95 35.54
C SER A 3 16.03 -14.63 34.46
N ASP A 4 15.29 -13.52 34.59
CA ASP A 4 14.30 -13.08 33.57
C ASP A 4 14.37 -11.57 33.25
N ASP A 5 15.41 -10.83 33.69
CA ASP A 5 15.41 -9.35 33.59
C ASP A 5 16.10 -8.77 32.33
N GLU A 6 16.78 -9.56 31.50
CA GLU A 6 17.63 -9.00 30.42
C GLU A 6 16.96 -8.95 29.03
N ASN A 7 15.77 -9.56 28.87
CA ASN A 7 15.06 -9.60 27.59
C ASN A 7 14.04 -8.45 27.42
N CYS A 8 13.83 -7.62 28.45
CA CYS A 8 12.81 -6.57 28.46
C CYS A 8 13.27 -5.20 27.93
N THR A 9 14.57 -4.93 27.81
CA THR A 9 15.08 -3.57 27.51
C THR A 9 15.12 -3.22 26.02
N LEU A 10 15.32 -4.20 25.13
CA LEU A 10 15.30 -3.94 23.68
C LEU A 10 13.88 -3.82 23.12
N HIS A 11 12.95 -4.64 23.63
CA HIS A 11 11.55 -4.60 23.23
C HIS A 11 10.93 -3.24 23.59
N THR A 12 11.22 -2.73 24.80
CA THR A 12 10.76 -1.42 25.25
C THR A 12 11.33 -0.26 24.44
N CYS A 13 12.56 -0.34 23.93
CA CYS A 13 13.12 0.73 23.09
C CYS A 13 12.43 0.82 21.72
N PHE A 14 12.11 -0.31 21.09
CA PHE A 14 11.34 -0.33 19.84
C PHE A 14 9.88 0.08 20.05
N ASP A 15 9.29 -0.33 21.17
CA ASP A 15 7.92 0.06 21.54
C ASP A 15 7.81 1.57 21.86
N PHE A 16 8.85 2.17 22.45
CA PHE A 16 8.92 3.63 22.64
C PHE A 16 8.99 4.39 21.32
N LEU A 17 9.72 3.87 20.31
CA LEU A 17 9.78 4.49 18.99
C LEU A 17 8.42 4.41 18.27
N LYS A 18 7.72 3.27 18.41
CA LYS A 18 6.37 3.07 17.88
C LYS A 18 5.34 4.00 18.52
N THR A 19 5.53 4.36 19.78
CA THR A 19 4.64 5.27 20.55
C THR A 19 5.01 6.75 20.36
N ALA A 20 6.29 7.05 20.09
CA ALA A 20 6.79 8.40 19.82
C ALA A 20 6.49 8.90 18.39
N VAL A 21 5.98 8.04 17.50
CA VAL A 21 5.31 8.49 16.27
C VAL A 21 3.99 9.14 16.70
N MET A 22 4.10 10.44 16.97
CA MET A 22 3.01 11.40 17.07
C MET A 22 1.83 11.01 16.18
N GLY A 23 0.71 10.64 16.81
CA GLY A 23 -0.61 10.70 16.18
C GLY A 23 -0.72 9.99 14.84
N CYS A 24 -0.37 8.71 14.76
CA CYS A 24 -0.90 7.90 13.68
C CYS A 24 -2.42 7.79 13.83
N CYS A 25 -3.15 8.54 13.01
CA CYS A 25 -4.57 8.35 12.72
C CYS A 25 -4.81 7.00 12.00
N TYR A 26 -4.38 5.89 12.60
CA TYR A 26 -4.71 4.54 12.18
C TYR A 26 -6.04 4.13 12.83
N SER A 27 -7.12 4.83 12.49
CA SER A 27 -8.49 4.37 12.75
C SER A 27 -8.94 3.29 11.75
N ILE A 28 -8.01 2.57 11.11
CA ILE A 28 -8.30 1.55 10.09
C ILE A 28 -7.64 0.18 10.42
N CYS A 29 -6.78 0.07 11.44
CA CYS A 29 -6.11 -1.20 11.76
C CYS A 29 -6.20 -1.61 13.22
N HIS A 30 -7.42 -1.55 13.76
CA HIS A 30 -7.83 -2.46 14.83
C HIS A 30 -9.10 -3.20 14.38
N ASN A 31 -8.94 -4.08 13.38
CA ASN A 31 -9.85 -5.21 13.29
C ASN A 31 -9.27 -6.28 14.19
N ASP A 32 -9.94 -6.48 15.32
CA ASP A 32 -9.91 -7.73 16.05
C ASP A 32 -10.00 -8.88 15.05
N SER A 33 -9.17 -9.89 15.28
CA SER A 33 -9.10 -11.08 14.44
C SER A 33 -10.38 -11.88 14.56
N ASP A 34 -11.40 -11.50 13.79
CA ASP A 34 -12.53 -12.35 13.48
C ASP A 34 -12.13 -13.24 12.29
N PRO A 35 -12.08 -14.57 12.41
CA PRO A 35 -11.60 -15.46 11.36
C PRO A 35 -12.53 -15.55 10.13
N GLN A 36 -13.45 -14.60 9.93
CA GLN A 36 -14.36 -14.54 8.78
C GLN A 36 -14.05 -13.45 7.75
N ASP A 37 -13.13 -12.51 8.03
CA ASP A 37 -12.93 -11.33 7.15
C ASP A 37 -11.87 -11.52 6.05
N ASN A 38 -11.37 -12.76 5.87
CA ASN A 38 -10.39 -13.10 4.82
C ASN A 38 -11.04 -13.84 3.65
N VAL A 39 -12.20 -13.36 3.21
CA VAL A 39 -12.74 -13.72 1.89
C VAL A 39 -12.33 -12.60 0.94
N PRO A 40 -11.46 -12.85 -0.05
CA PRO A 40 -11.14 -11.85 -1.05
C PRO A 40 -12.42 -11.40 -1.75
N ASN A 41 -12.84 -10.17 -1.47
CA ASN A 41 -13.99 -9.54 -2.09
C ASN A 41 -13.53 -8.58 -3.20
N GLU A 42 -14.43 -8.21 -4.10
CA GLU A 42 -14.24 -7.26 -5.20
C GLU A 42 -13.69 -5.87 -4.79
N ARG A 43 -13.63 -5.55 -3.49
CA ARG A 43 -13.03 -4.31 -2.96
C ARG A 43 -11.55 -4.44 -2.60
N THR A 44 -10.97 -5.63 -2.69
CA THR A 44 -9.56 -5.87 -2.36
C THR A 44 -8.69 -5.42 -3.55
N HIS A 45 -8.01 -4.29 -3.43
CA HIS A 45 -7.11 -3.79 -4.47
C HIS A 45 -5.86 -4.69 -4.57
N LEU A 46 -5.67 -5.35 -5.71
CA LEU A 46 -4.62 -6.37 -5.91
C LEU A 46 -3.34 -5.86 -6.60
N LEU A 47 -3.26 -4.59 -7.02
CA LEU A 47 -2.07 -4.00 -7.66
C LEU A 47 -1.94 -2.50 -7.30
N GLU A 48 -0.73 -2.05 -6.95
CA GLU A 48 -0.32 -0.65 -7.17
C GLU A 48 -0.12 -0.46 -8.68
N VAL A 49 -0.74 0.57 -9.27
CA VAL A 49 -0.75 0.78 -10.72
C VAL A 49 0.51 1.56 -11.13
N PRO A 50 1.44 0.99 -11.93
CA PRO A 50 2.34 1.79 -12.74
C PRO A 50 1.62 2.13 -14.04
N GLU A 51 1.56 3.41 -14.39
CA GLU A 51 0.96 3.90 -15.63
C GLU A 51 1.59 3.21 -16.85
N GLN A 52 0.82 2.39 -17.57
CA GLN A 52 1.20 1.86 -18.88
C GLN A 52 0.39 2.58 -19.97
N GLN A 53 1.12 3.35 -20.77
CA GLN A 53 0.66 3.97 -22.02
C GLN A 53 0.17 2.88 -22.97
N GLN A 54 -1.11 2.92 -23.34
CA GLN A 54 -1.70 2.00 -24.30
C GLN A 54 -1.74 2.67 -25.69
N GLU A 55 -0.79 2.32 -26.56
CA GLU A 55 -0.86 2.61 -27.99
C GLU A 55 -2.02 1.84 -28.64
N SER A 56 -2.92 2.56 -29.32
CA SER A 56 -4.03 2.00 -30.09
C SER A 56 -3.59 1.56 -31.50
N PRO A 57 -4.13 0.46 -32.06
CA PRO A 57 -3.78 -0.01 -33.40
C PRO A 57 -4.39 0.88 -34.49
N SER A 58 -3.59 1.19 -35.52
CA SER A 58 -3.95 2.01 -36.67
C SER A 58 -4.92 1.30 -37.62
N PRO A 59 -6.00 1.94 -38.11
CA PRO A 59 -6.85 1.36 -39.13
C PRO A 59 -6.27 1.58 -40.54
N THR A 60 -6.27 0.50 -41.29
CA THR A 60 -5.89 0.31 -42.70
C THR A 60 -6.39 1.42 -43.62
N MET A 61 -5.48 1.98 -44.42
CA MET A 61 -5.76 2.97 -45.46
C MET A 61 -6.65 2.39 -46.56
N CYS A 62 -7.81 3.02 -46.80
CA CYS A 62 -8.54 2.93 -48.07
C CYS A 62 -8.79 4.33 -48.63
N ALA A 63 -8.77 4.38 -49.96
CA ALA A 63 -8.35 5.50 -50.79
C ALA A 63 -9.32 6.70 -50.90
N SER A 64 -8.69 7.85 -51.13
CA SER A 64 -9.14 9.02 -51.92
C SER A 64 -10.47 9.70 -51.59
N THR A 65 -10.42 10.74 -50.76
CA THR A 65 -11.27 11.95 -50.87
C THR A 65 -10.48 13.21 -50.45
N PRO A 66 -10.77 14.41 -50.99
CA PRO A 66 -9.96 15.63 -50.81
C PRO A 66 -10.01 16.18 -49.37
N PRO A 67 -9.03 17.01 -48.93
CA PRO A 67 -8.86 17.40 -47.54
C PRO A 67 -9.95 18.41 -47.14
N ARG A 68 -11.08 17.91 -46.64
CA ARG A 68 -12.09 18.72 -45.97
C ARG A 68 -11.66 18.91 -44.53
N LYS A 69 -11.16 20.11 -44.19
CA LYS A 69 -11.08 20.68 -42.84
C LYS A 69 -11.32 19.66 -41.70
N PRO A 70 -10.40 18.72 -41.41
CA PRO A 70 -10.29 18.25 -40.04
C PRO A 70 -9.69 19.46 -39.30
N ASP A 71 -10.22 19.92 -38.18
CA ASP A 71 -10.00 19.22 -36.92
C ASP A 71 -10.82 19.88 -35.80
N GLU A 72 -11.72 20.83 -36.11
CA GLU A 72 -12.48 21.51 -35.06
C GLU A 72 -13.46 20.54 -34.39
N GLN A 73 -14.18 19.73 -35.17
CA GLN A 73 -15.12 18.75 -34.62
C GLN A 73 -14.41 17.59 -33.89
N SER A 74 -13.19 17.25 -34.32
CA SER A 74 -12.36 16.21 -33.69
C SER A 74 -11.74 16.71 -32.38
N ALA A 75 -11.21 17.94 -32.35
CA ALA A 75 -10.76 18.61 -31.15
C ALA A 75 -11.88 18.74 -30.11
N LEU A 76 -13.09 19.13 -30.52
CA LEU A 76 -14.25 19.19 -29.63
C LEU A 76 -14.63 17.82 -29.07
N ASN A 77 -14.55 16.76 -29.87
CA ASN A 77 -14.84 15.40 -29.42
C ASN A 77 -13.78 14.90 -28.42
N ARG A 78 -12.50 15.21 -28.66
CA ARG A 78 -11.41 14.95 -27.71
C ARG A 78 -11.64 15.67 -26.38
N ILE A 79 -11.97 16.96 -26.43
CA ILE A 79 -12.24 17.75 -25.21
C ILE A 79 -13.41 17.14 -24.43
N LEU A 80 -14.49 16.75 -25.10
CA LEU A 80 -15.64 16.11 -24.46
C LEU A 80 -15.27 14.77 -23.82
N HIS A 81 -14.49 13.93 -24.51
CA HIS A 81 -14.09 12.63 -23.98
C HIS A 81 -13.11 12.74 -22.81
N GLU A 82 -12.15 13.66 -22.91
CA GLU A 82 -11.21 13.99 -21.82
C GLU A 82 -11.97 14.54 -20.62
N THR A 83 -12.92 15.46 -20.84
CA THR A 83 -13.77 16.00 -19.77
C THR A 83 -14.63 14.91 -19.14
N ALA A 84 -15.25 14.04 -19.94
CA ALA A 84 -16.07 12.94 -19.44
C ALA A 84 -15.27 11.93 -18.61
N THR A 85 -13.97 11.78 -18.89
CA THR A 85 -13.07 10.89 -18.13
C THR A 85 -12.57 11.56 -16.85
N ASN A 86 -12.32 12.88 -16.88
CA ASN A 86 -11.75 13.63 -15.77
C ASN A 86 -12.80 14.13 -14.75
N VAL A 87 -14.08 14.17 -15.13
CA VAL A 87 -15.17 14.53 -14.22
C VAL A 87 -15.47 13.34 -13.31
N ILE A 88 -15.37 13.58 -12.00
CA ILE A 88 -15.65 12.57 -10.98
C ILE A 88 -17.17 12.51 -10.76
N ASP A 89 -17.79 11.40 -11.12
CA ASP A 89 -19.17 11.11 -10.73
C ASP A 89 -19.22 10.68 -9.25
N VAL A 90 -19.59 11.63 -8.38
CA VAL A 90 -19.76 11.38 -6.94
C VAL A 90 -20.94 10.45 -6.63
N GLY A 91 -21.92 10.36 -7.52
CA GLY A 91 -23.06 9.43 -7.41
C GLY A 91 -22.66 7.99 -7.72
N ALA A 92 -21.54 7.80 -8.41
CA ALA A 92 -21.01 6.50 -8.78
C ALA A 92 -20.23 5.77 -7.69
N LEU A 93 -20.10 6.37 -6.50
CA LEU A 93 -19.41 5.76 -5.35
C LEU A 93 -20.29 4.76 -4.58
N GLY A 94 -21.56 4.62 -4.96
CA GLY A 94 -22.48 3.63 -4.42
C GLY A 94 -22.10 2.19 -4.82
N PRO A 95 -22.59 1.17 -4.12
CA PRO A 95 -22.42 -0.22 -4.54
C PRO A 95 -23.25 -0.45 -5.81
N TYR A 96 -22.67 -0.18 -6.97
CA TYR A 96 -23.21 -0.71 -8.21
C TYR A 96 -23.08 -2.22 -8.15
N SER A 97 -24.20 -2.88 -7.81
CA SER A 97 -24.32 -4.30 -7.96
C SER A 97 -24.16 -4.60 -9.44
N LEU A 98 -23.03 -5.19 -9.82
CA LEU A 98 -22.99 -5.98 -11.04
C LEU A 98 -24.16 -6.95 -11.00
N GLU A 99 -24.85 -7.13 -12.13
CA GLU A 99 -25.88 -8.15 -12.23
C GLU A 99 -25.25 -9.52 -11.90
N ALA A 100 -25.93 -10.31 -11.07
CA ALA A 100 -25.41 -11.60 -10.59
C ALA A 100 -24.99 -12.53 -11.74
N ASN A 101 -25.74 -12.49 -12.86
CA ASN A 101 -25.42 -13.27 -14.05
C ASN A 101 -24.12 -12.79 -14.72
N ALA A 102 -23.95 -11.48 -14.89
CA ALA A 102 -22.73 -10.89 -15.46
C ALA A 102 -21.49 -11.17 -14.59
N TYR A 103 -21.65 -11.15 -13.26
CA TYR A 103 -20.61 -11.57 -12.33
C TYR A 103 -20.24 -13.05 -12.55
N SER A 104 -21.24 -13.95 -12.56
CA SER A 104 -21.00 -15.39 -12.70
C SER A 104 -20.31 -15.76 -14.02
N GLU A 105 -20.63 -15.08 -15.11
CA GLU A 105 -20.00 -15.27 -16.41
C GLU A 105 -18.53 -14.82 -16.40
N ARG A 106 -18.24 -13.67 -15.79
CA ARG A 106 -16.85 -13.19 -15.60
C ARG A 106 -16.02 -14.16 -14.77
N VAL A 107 -16.57 -14.67 -13.67
CA VAL A 107 -15.89 -15.67 -12.83
C VAL A 107 -15.54 -16.91 -13.65
N ARG A 108 -16.50 -17.42 -14.44
CA ARG A 108 -16.25 -18.58 -15.33
C ARG A 108 -15.15 -18.28 -16.34
N ALA A 109 -15.22 -17.14 -17.02
CA ALA A 109 -14.26 -16.74 -18.05
C ALA A 109 -12.84 -16.57 -17.48
N TYR A 110 -12.71 -15.91 -16.33
CA TYR A 110 -11.41 -15.70 -15.68
C TYR A 110 -10.85 -16.99 -15.09
N THR A 111 -11.69 -17.85 -14.52
CA THR A 111 -11.26 -19.17 -14.04
C THR A 111 -10.74 -20.03 -15.18
N ALA A 112 -11.45 -20.07 -16.32
CA ALA A 112 -11.02 -20.81 -17.50
C ALA A 112 -9.69 -20.28 -18.05
N ARG A 113 -9.53 -18.96 -18.15
CA ARG A 113 -8.28 -18.31 -18.55
C ARG A 113 -7.13 -18.61 -17.59
N ALA A 114 -7.37 -18.50 -16.27
CA ALA A 114 -6.36 -18.77 -15.25
C ALA A 114 -5.93 -20.24 -15.27
N ALA A 115 -6.85 -21.17 -15.46
CA ALA A 115 -6.54 -22.59 -15.59
C ALA A 115 -5.73 -22.90 -16.88
N SER A 116 -5.96 -22.15 -17.96
CA SER A 116 -5.19 -22.30 -19.22
C SER A 116 -3.78 -21.71 -19.14
N ALA A 117 -3.56 -20.73 -18.26
CA ALA A 117 -2.23 -20.24 -17.95
C ALA A 117 -1.56 -21.26 -17.03
N ALA A 118 -0.65 -22.08 -17.57
CA ALA A 118 0.15 -23.00 -16.78
C ALA A 118 1.11 -22.21 -15.85
N LEU A 119 0.58 -21.72 -14.74
CA LEU A 119 1.36 -21.10 -13.68
C LEU A 119 1.99 -22.22 -12.87
N THR A 120 3.32 -22.26 -12.84
CA THR A 120 4.05 -23.11 -11.91
C THR A 120 3.57 -22.80 -10.50
N PRO A 121 3.16 -23.80 -9.69
CA PRO A 121 2.75 -23.54 -8.33
C PRO A 121 3.89 -22.81 -7.61
N PRO A 122 3.59 -21.74 -6.85
CA PRO A 122 4.61 -20.99 -6.16
C PRO A 122 5.37 -21.95 -5.24
N ILE A 123 6.70 -21.98 -5.40
CA ILE A 123 7.58 -22.76 -4.53
C ILE A 123 7.38 -22.19 -3.12
N PRO A 124 7.08 -23.02 -2.10
CA PRO A 124 6.89 -22.53 -0.75
C PRO A 124 8.16 -21.79 -0.31
N VAL A 125 8.00 -20.52 0.05
CA VAL A 125 9.10 -19.69 0.55
C VAL A 125 9.65 -20.35 1.81
N LYS A 126 10.91 -20.78 1.75
CA LYS A 126 11.63 -21.29 2.92
C LYS A 126 12.34 -20.13 3.59
N LEU A 127 12.07 -19.92 4.87
CA LEU A 127 12.87 -19.02 5.70
C LEU A 127 14.27 -19.62 5.84
N LEU A 128 15.30 -18.76 5.76
CA LEU A 128 16.71 -19.15 5.89
C LEU A 128 17.20 -20.15 4.82
N ALA A 129 16.66 -20.07 3.59
CA ALA A 129 17.11 -20.91 2.47
C ALA A 129 18.59 -20.72 2.11
N ASP A 130 19.16 -19.58 2.51
CA ASP A 130 20.56 -19.16 2.35
C ASP A 130 21.51 -19.77 3.39
N VAL A 131 20.99 -20.33 4.50
CA VAL A 131 21.82 -20.90 5.56
C VAL A 131 21.68 -22.43 5.59
N PRO A 132 22.73 -23.18 5.19
CA PRO A 132 22.77 -24.63 5.32
C PRO A 132 22.48 -25.09 6.77
N PRO A 133 21.72 -26.19 6.99
CA PRO A 133 21.39 -26.68 8.33
C PRO A 133 22.60 -27.01 9.23
N THR A 134 23.76 -27.25 8.62
CA THR A 134 25.02 -27.49 9.32
C THR A 134 25.66 -26.20 9.83
N LEU A 135 25.49 -25.08 9.12
CA LEU A 135 26.03 -23.77 9.49
C LEU A 135 25.12 -23.05 10.49
N SER A 136 23.81 -23.28 10.46
CA SER A 136 22.87 -22.64 11.40
C SER A 136 23.21 -22.93 12.86
N LYS A 137 23.55 -24.18 13.20
CA LYS A 137 23.98 -24.56 14.56
C LYS A 137 25.27 -23.86 14.98
N VAL A 138 26.20 -23.66 14.06
CA VAL A 138 27.47 -22.98 14.35
C VAL A 138 27.23 -21.49 14.59
N ILE A 139 26.40 -20.85 13.77
CA ILE A 139 26.07 -19.43 13.89
C ILE A 139 25.30 -19.15 15.19
N LEU A 140 24.30 -19.97 15.51
CA LEU A 140 23.50 -19.81 16.73
C LEU A 140 24.29 -20.04 18.02
N ASN A 141 25.31 -20.91 17.97
CA ASN A 141 26.23 -21.13 19.09
C ASN A 141 27.42 -20.14 19.10
N GLY A 142 27.46 -19.20 18.15
CA GLY A 142 28.48 -18.17 18.09
C GLY A 142 28.38 -17.19 19.27
N PRO A 143 29.43 -16.38 19.48
CA PRO A 143 29.40 -15.34 20.50
C PRO A 143 28.27 -14.32 20.17
N PRO A 144 27.60 -13.78 21.20
CA PRO A 144 26.63 -12.71 21.00
C PRO A 144 27.32 -11.45 20.46
N PRO A 145 26.54 -10.51 19.87
CA PRO A 145 27.07 -9.22 19.45
C PRO A 145 27.68 -8.46 20.64
N ASP A 146 28.73 -7.69 20.38
CA ASP A 146 29.47 -6.95 21.40
C ASP A 146 28.57 -5.91 22.09
N CYS A 147 28.79 -5.70 23.38
CA CYS A 147 28.05 -4.72 24.18
C CYS A 147 28.28 -3.29 23.65
N ALA A 148 29.48 -2.98 23.17
CA ALA A 148 29.79 -1.66 22.61
C ALA A 148 28.92 -1.35 21.37
N ASP A 149 28.68 -2.33 20.50
CA ASP A 149 27.81 -2.18 19.34
C ASP A 149 26.35 -1.98 19.76
N LYS A 150 25.88 -2.73 20.76
CA LYS A 150 24.53 -2.59 21.31
C LYS A 150 24.32 -1.19 21.89
N ASP A 151 25.30 -0.66 22.61
CA ASP A 151 25.27 0.69 23.18
C ASP A 151 25.30 1.74 22.07
N LEU A 152 26.12 1.56 21.05
CA LEU A 152 26.17 2.45 19.89
C LEU A 152 24.81 2.55 19.20
N ILE A 153 24.20 1.40 18.89
CA ILE A 153 22.87 1.32 18.26
C ILE A 153 21.82 1.99 19.15
N THR A 154 21.82 1.66 20.44
CA THR A 154 20.85 2.20 21.40
C THR A 154 20.95 3.73 21.50
N ASN A 155 22.17 4.26 21.55
CA ASN A 155 22.41 5.71 21.60
C ASN A 155 22.02 6.41 20.30
N ALA A 156 22.28 5.78 19.14
CA ALA A 156 21.84 6.32 17.85
C ALA A 156 20.31 6.40 17.78
N VAL A 157 19.59 5.36 18.20
CA VAL A 157 18.12 5.34 18.24
C VAL A 157 17.58 6.40 19.20
N LYS A 158 18.16 6.56 20.39
CA LYS A 158 17.77 7.60 21.35
C LYS A 158 17.90 9.01 20.77
N LYS A 159 18.98 9.28 20.03
CA LYS A 159 19.19 10.56 19.35
C LYS A 159 18.16 10.79 18.24
N ALA A 160 17.85 9.76 17.45
CA ALA A 160 16.83 9.84 16.42
C ALA A 160 15.43 10.10 17.02
N ALA A 161 15.09 9.41 18.10
CA ALA A 161 13.84 9.62 18.83
C ALA A 161 13.72 11.06 19.36
N ALA A 162 14.80 11.60 19.93
CA ALA A 162 14.84 12.97 20.39
C ALA A 162 14.62 13.97 19.23
N ALA A 163 15.29 13.77 18.09
CA ALA A 163 15.11 14.64 16.92
C ALA A 163 13.68 14.58 16.35
N ILE A 164 13.05 13.40 16.33
CA ILE A 164 11.64 13.26 15.90
C ILE A 164 10.70 13.99 16.87
N SER A 165 10.99 14.00 18.17
CA SER A 165 10.17 14.70 19.16
C SER A 165 10.19 16.24 19.01
N GLU A 166 11.24 16.78 18.36
CA GLU A 166 11.34 18.20 18.02
C GLU A 166 10.47 18.59 16.81
N LEU A 167 10.02 17.62 16.01
CA LEU A 167 9.11 17.86 14.89
C LEU A 167 7.68 18.10 15.39
N ARG A 168 7.41 19.34 15.79
CA ARG A 168 6.09 19.81 16.23
C ARG A 168 5.80 21.19 15.70
N VAL A 169 4.51 21.53 15.58
CA VAL A 169 4.07 22.88 15.22
C VAL A 169 4.33 23.82 16.40
N GLU A 170 5.09 24.88 16.17
CA GLU A 170 5.24 25.98 17.13
C GLU A 170 4.00 26.88 17.08
N HIS A 171 3.34 27.07 18.22
CA HIS A 171 2.16 27.93 18.33
C HIS A 171 2.57 29.39 18.49
N HIS A 172 2.19 30.25 17.56
CA HIS A 172 2.48 31.70 17.62
C HIS A 172 1.25 32.54 17.96
N GLU A 173 0.07 32.17 17.46
CA GLU A 173 -1.16 32.96 17.58
C GLU A 173 -2.38 32.05 17.72
N ASP A 174 -3.42 32.53 18.40
CA ASP A 174 -4.65 31.76 18.59
C ASP A 174 -5.42 31.64 17.27
N LEU A 175 -5.53 30.42 16.75
CA LEU A 175 -6.33 30.11 15.55
C LEU A 175 -7.84 30.31 15.78
N VAL A 176 -8.28 30.29 17.03
CA VAL A 176 -9.68 30.40 17.42
C VAL A 176 -9.81 31.47 18.49
N VAL A 177 -10.48 32.57 18.14
CA VAL A 177 -10.79 33.65 19.09
C VAL A 177 -12.29 33.61 19.39
N PRO A 178 -12.70 33.48 20.67
CA PRO A 178 -14.10 33.52 21.02
C PRO A 178 -14.62 34.96 20.92
N PHE A 179 -15.62 35.18 20.08
CA PHE A 179 -16.34 36.45 20.06
C PHE A 179 -17.25 36.52 21.29
N ARG A 180 -16.87 37.33 22.28
CA ARG A 180 -17.79 37.79 23.33
C ARG A 180 -18.18 39.23 23.04
N VAL A 181 -19.49 39.47 22.99
CA VAL A 181 -20.05 40.82 22.95
C VAL A 181 -20.14 41.33 24.40
N PRO A 182 -19.80 42.61 24.69
CA PRO A 182 -19.96 43.20 26.01
C PRO A 182 -21.39 43.14 26.56
#